data_AF-A0A256BKG9-F1
#
_entry.id   AF-A0A256BKG9-F1
#
_cell.length_a   1.000
_cell.length_b   1.000
_cell.length_c   1.000
_cell.angle_alpha   90.00
_cell.angle_beta   90.00
_cell.angle_gamma   90.00
#
_symmetry.space_group_name_H-M   'P 1'
#
loop_
_entity.id
_entity.type
_entity.pdbx_description
1 polymer ?
#
loop_
_entity_poly.entity_id
_entity_poly.type
_entity_poly.pdbx_seq_one_letter_code
_entity_poly.pdbx_strand_id
1 'polypeptide(L)'
;MLKLCRDNLNAQKFQEALLACQAALEDFKKTNNLREQGLSLNNIGFAYNSLNQYQKAIDNLQQSLKIAREIKKRSHSGTIAVIKKSLNMS
;
A
#
# COMPACT_ATOMS: atom_id res chain seq x y z
N MET A 1 -7.14 12.42 2.19
CA MET A 1 -6.14 12.09 3.25
C MET A 1 -4.76 11.73 2.72
N LEU A 2 -4.63 10.86 1.69
CA LEU A 2 -3.29 10.48 1.18
C LEU A 2 -2.46 11.65 0.63
N LYS A 3 -3.12 12.66 0.02
CA LYS A 3 -2.46 13.90 -0.40
C LYS A 3 -1.82 14.62 0.80
N LEU A 4 -2.58 14.84 1.88
CA LEU A 4 -2.09 15.48 3.11
C LEU A 4 -0.91 14.71 3.72
N CYS A 5 -0.95 13.38 3.71
CA CYS A 5 0.16 12.52 4.10
C CYS A 5 1.43 12.85 3.29
N ARG A 6 1.35 12.95 1.96
CA ARG A 6 2.50 13.31 1.10
C ARG A 6 2.97 14.74 1.31
N ASP A 7 2.05 15.69 1.46
CA ASP A 7 2.38 17.09 1.71
C ASP A 7 3.16 17.24 3.04
N ASN A 8 2.75 16.54 4.09
CA ASN A 8 3.46 16.51 5.37
C ASN A 8 4.83 15.82 5.27
N LEU A 9 4.96 14.73 4.48
CA LEU A 9 6.25 14.10 4.22
C LEU A 9 7.24 15.05 3.54
N ASN A 10 6.78 15.78 2.52
CA ASN A 10 7.59 16.77 1.81
C ASN A 10 7.99 17.93 2.74
N ALA A 11 7.10 18.30 3.67
CA ALA A 11 7.37 19.30 4.70
C ALA A 11 8.21 18.77 5.87
N GLN A 12 8.68 17.51 5.83
CA GLN A 12 9.40 16.82 6.91
C GLN A 12 8.66 16.76 8.25
N LYS A 13 7.33 16.92 8.21
CA LYS A 13 6.41 16.81 9.34
C LYS A 13 6.04 15.34 9.55
N PHE A 14 7.01 14.54 9.97
CA PHE A 14 6.88 13.08 9.93
C PHE A 14 5.81 12.52 10.89
N GLN A 15 5.58 13.17 12.03
CA GLN A 15 4.52 12.74 12.97
C GLN A 15 3.13 13.02 12.40
N GLU A 16 2.93 14.20 11.81
CA GLU A 16 1.67 14.59 11.16
C GLU A 16 1.44 13.80 9.87
N ALA A 17 2.51 13.45 9.15
CA ALA A 17 2.45 12.51 8.04
C ALA A 17 1.93 11.16 8.51
N LEU A 18 2.49 10.58 9.59
CA LEU A 18 2.03 9.29 10.13
C LEU A 18 0.53 9.29 10.41
N LEU A 19 0.03 10.31 11.11
CA LEU A 19 -1.40 10.45 11.42
C LEU A 19 -2.25 10.49 10.14
N ALA A 20 -1.85 11.32 9.17
CA ALA A 20 -2.57 11.46 7.91
C ALA A 20 -2.53 10.19 7.05
N CYS A 21 -1.39 9.48 7.01
CA CYS A 21 -1.25 8.25 6.24
C CYS A 21 -2.02 7.09 6.91
N GLN A 22 -2.06 7.02 8.24
CA GLN A 22 -2.83 6.01 8.99
C GLN A 22 -4.34 6.20 8.82
N ALA A 23 -4.82 7.44 8.89
CA ALA A 23 -6.21 7.76 8.59
C ALA A 23 -6.59 7.36 7.15
N ALA A 24 -5.73 7.70 6.17
CA ALA A 24 -5.93 7.30 4.79
C ALA A 24 -5.97 5.77 4.61
N LEU A 25 -5.06 5.05 5.27
CA LEU A 25 -5.02 3.60 5.24
C LEU A 25 -6.34 2.98 5.73
N GLU A 26 -6.90 3.50 6.82
CA GLU A 26 -8.16 3.00 7.39
C GLU A 26 -9.34 3.20 6.44
N ASP A 27 -9.41 4.35 5.76
CA ASP A 27 -10.42 4.58 4.74
C ASP A 27 -10.29 3.61 3.57
N PHE A 28 -9.05 3.38 3.09
CA PHE A 28 -8.82 2.46 1.98
C PHE A 28 -9.04 0.99 2.36
N LYS A 29 -8.92 0.61 3.64
CA LYS A 29 -9.34 -0.69 4.14
C LYS A 29 -10.85 -0.88 3.99
N LYS A 30 -11.65 0.10 4.39
CA LYS A 30 -13.12 0.06 4.27
C LYS A 30 -13.57 -0.10 2.82
N THR A 31 -12.90 0.57 1.89
CA THR A 31 -13.24 0.50 0.46
C THR A 31 -12.51 -0.62 -0.28
N ASN A 32 -11.74 -1.48 0.40
CA ASN A 32 -10.92 -2.53 -0.19
C ASN A 32 -9.99 -2.05 -1.34
N ASN A 33 -9.54 -0.79 -1.29
CA ASN A 33 -8.65 -0.23 -2.31
C ASN A 33 -7.20 -0.64 -2.01
N LEU A 34 -6.83 -1.85 -2.43
CA LEU A 34 -5.50 -2.41 -2.17
C LEU A 34 -4.35 -1.53 -2.68
N ARG A 35 -4.51 -0.88 -3.84
CA ARG A 35 -3.46 -0.02 -4.40
C ARG A 35 -3.14 1.13 -3.45
N GLU A 36 -4.17 1.82 -2.99
CA GLU A 36 -4.02 2.96 -2.10
C GLU A 36 -3.60 2.54 -0.67
N GLN A 37 -4.04 1.36 -0.19
CA GLN A 37 -3.53 0.78 1.07
C GLN A 37 -2.01 0.55 1.01
N GLY A 38 -1.50 -0.04 -0.08
CA GLY A 38 -0.07 -0.28 -0.27
C GLY A 38 0.74 1.02 -0.30
N LEU A 39 0.24 2.05 -0.99
CA LEU A 39 0.89 3.37 -1.01
C LEU A 39 0.90 4.03 0.37
N SER A 40 -0.20 3.96 1.12
CA SER A 40 -0.25 4.49 2.50
C SER A 40 0.75 3.77 3.41
N LEU A 41 0.84 2.44 3.35
CA LEU A 41 1.80 1.65 4.12
C LEU A 41 3.25 1.99 3.77
N ASN A 42 3.54 2.20 2.49
CA ASN A 42 4.87 2.65 2.06
C ASN A 42 5.24 4.01 2.66
N ASN A 43 4.31 4.96 2.64
CA ASN A 43 4.51 6.29 3.20
C ASN A 43 4.64 6.28 4.74
N ILE A 44 3.88 5.42 5.42
CA ILE A 44 4.04 5.17 6.86
C ILE A 44 5.43 4.61 7.16
N GLY A 45 5.89 3.66 6.34
CA GLY A 45 7.24 3.10 6.45
C GLY A 45 8.32 4.18 6.33
N PHE A 46 8.20 5.04 5.32
CA PHE A 46 9.10 6.17 5.13
C PHE A 46 9.08 7.15 6.32
N ALA A 47 7.90 7.50 6.83
CA ALA A 47 7.79 8.39 7.98
C ALA A 47 8.44 7.80 9.26
N TYR A 48 8.24 6.51 9.52
CA TYR A 48 8.91 5.83 10.64
C TYR A 48 10.42 5.76 10.46
N ASN A 49 10.90 5.54 9.24
CA ASN A 49 12.33 5.57 8.94
C ASN A 49 12.95 6.94 9.27
N SER A 50 12.30 8.03 8.84
CA SER A 50 12.74 9.40 9.16
C SER A 50 12.68 9.74 10.65
N LEU A 51 11.86 9.01 11.42
CA LEU A 51 11.79 9.11 12.89
C LEU A 51 12.71 8.12 13.61
N ASN A 52 13.63 7.46 12.90
CA ASN A 52 14.54 6.44 13.44
C ASN A 52 13.83 5.22 14.07
N GLN A 53 12.55 4.99 13.75
CA GLN A 53 11.76 3.86 14.21
C GLN A 53 11.82 2.71 13.19
N TYR A 54 13.04 2.20 12.98
CA TYR A 54 13.35 1.29 11.87
C TYR A 54 12.51 0.01 11.85
N GLN A 55 12.27 -0.62 13.00
CA GLN A 55 11.45 -1.84 13.04
C GLN A 55 10.03 -1.58 12.52
N LYS A 56 9.40 -0.49 12.97
CA LYS A 56 8.07 -0.09 12.49
C LYS A 56 8.10 0.26 11.01
N ALA A 57 9.17 0.86 10.51
CA ALA A 57 9.33 1.13 9.10
C ALA A 57 9.33 -0.18 8.28
N ILE A 58 10.15 -1.15 8.69
CA ILE A 58 10.25 -2.47 8.06
C ILE A 58 8.89 -3.17 8.05
N ASP A 59 8.19 -3.21 9.18
CA ASP A 59 6.91 -3.90 9.30
C ASP A 59 5.86 -3.33 8.32
N ASN A 60 5.84 -2.01 8.14
CA ASN A 60 4.91 -1.35 7.22
C ASN A 60 5.31 -1.56 5.75
N LEU A 61 6.61 -1.53 5.44
CA LEU A 61 7.11 -1.81 4.09
C LEU A 61 6.85 -3.27 3.69
N GLN A 62 6.96 -4.21 4.62
CA GLN A 62 6.63 -5.62 4.39
C GLN A 62 5.13 -5.80 4.09
N GLN A 63 4.25 -5.10 4.81
CA GLN A 63 2.82 -5.12 4.52
C GLN A 63 2.51 -4.51 3.14
N SER A 64 3.14 -3.38 2.79
CA SER A 64 3.04 -2.80 1.45
C SER A 64 3.46 -3.80 0.36
N LEU A 65 4.58 -4.50 0.55
CA LEU A 65 5.06 -5.53 -0.38
C LEU A 65 4.09 -6.71 -0.51
N LYS A 66 3.46 -7.15 0.59
CA LYS A 66 2.44 -8.21 0.56
C LYS A 66 1.26 -7.81 -0.32
N ILE A 67 0.79 -6.57 -0.17
CA ILE A 67 -0.30 -6.03 -0.99
C ILE A 67 0.11 -5.92 -2.46
N ALA A 68 1.33 -5.44 -2.74
CA ALA A 68 1.84 -5.37 -4.12
C ALA A 68 1.87 -6.75 -4.79
N ARG A 69 2.28 -7.79 -4.05
CA ARG A 69 2.23 -9.20 -4.51
C ARG A 69 0.81 -9.67 -4.76
N GLU A 70 -0.15 -9.31 -3.91
CA GLU A 70 -1.55 -9.66 -4.08
C GLU A 70 -2.15 -9.01 -5.34
N ILE A 71 -1.89 -7.71 -5.56
CA ILE A 71 -2.32 -7.00 -6.77
C ILE A 71 -1.73 -7.68 -8.01
N LYS A 72 -0.43 -7.99 -8.00
CA LYS A 72 0.24 -8.70 -9.10
C LYS A 72 -0.43 -10.05 -9.36
N LYS A 73 -0.68 -10.85 -8.32
CA LYS A 73 -1.35 -12.15 -8.44
C LYS A 73 -2.74 -12.02 -9.06
N ARG A 74 -3.54 -11.01 -8.66
CA ARG A 74 -4.87 -10.77 -9.22
C ARG A 74 -4.82 -10.45 -10.73
N SER A 75 -3.88 -9.61 -11.17
CA SER A 75 -3.68 -9.32 -12.59
C SER A 75 -3.27 -10.56 -13.41
N HIS A 76 -2.43 -11.42 -12.83
CA HIS A 76 -2.00 -12.66 -13.50
C HIS A 76 -3.11 -13.72 -13.50
N SER A 77 -3.88 -13.87 -12.42
CA SER A 77 -5.01 -14.79 -12.36
C SER A 77 -6.09 -14.44 -13.38
N GLY A 78 -6.37 -13.16 -13.62
CA GLY A 78 -7.27 -12.74 -14.70
C GLY A 78 -6.77 -13.20 -16.08
N THR A 79 -5.47 -13.06 -16.33
CA THR A 79 -4.83 -13.50 -17.59
C THR A 79 -4.84 -15.03 -17.72
N ILE A 80 -4.49 -15.78 -16.66
CA ILE A 80 -4.51 -17.25 -16.65
C ILE A 80 -5.93 -17.79 -16.79
N ALA A 81 -6.93 -17.17 -16.15
CA ALA A 81 -8.32 -17.59 -16.28
C ALA A 81 -8.85 -17.40 -17.71
N VAL A 82 -8.50 -16.28 -18.35
CA VAL A 82 -8.81 -16.06 -19.77
C VAL A 82 -8.13 -17.12 -20.63
N ILE A 83 -6.83 -17.37 -20.44
CA ILE A 83 -6.08 -18.38 -21.20
C ILE A 83 -6.64 -19.79 -20.98
N LYS A 84 -6.93 -20.20 -19.75
CA LYS A 84 -7.50 -21.53 -19.44
C LYS A 84 -8.89 -21.71 -20.06
N LYS A 85 -9.73 -20.67 -20.05
CA LYS A 85 -11.03 -20.71 -20.72
C LYS A 85 -10.87 -20.85 -22.24
N SER A 86 -9.91 -20.15 -22.83
CA SER A 86 -9.60 -20.25 -24.26
C SER A 86 -8.99 -21.61 -24.66
N LEU A 87 -8.26 -22.28 -23.78
CA LEU A 87 -7.65 -23.59 -24.05
C LEU A 87 -8.59 -24.78 -23.80
N ASN A 88 -9.67 -24.62 -23.02
CA ASN A 88 -10.65 -25.67 -22.72
C ASN A 88 -11.91 -25.60 -23.61
N MET A 89 -11.81 -24.98 -24.79
CA MET A 89 -12.93 -24.79 -25.74
C MET A 89 -12.89 -25.73 -26.96
N SER A 90 -12.13 -26.82 -26.90
CA SER A 90 -12.12 -27.89 -27.91
C SER A 90 -12.73 -29.18 -27.38
#